data_AF-A0A7Y8LC10-F1
#
_entry.id   AF-A0A7Y8LC10-F1
#
_cell.length_a   1.000
_cell.length_b   1.000
_cell.length_c   1.000
_cell.angle_alpha   90.00
_cell.angle_beta   90.00
_cell.angle_gamma   90.00
#
_symmetry.space_group_name_H-M   'P 1'
#
loop_
_entity.id
_entity.type
_entity.pdbx_description
1 polymer ?
#
loop_
_entity_poly.entity_id
_entity_poly.type
_entity_poly.pdbx_seq_one_letter_code
_entity_poly.pdbx_strand_id
1 'polypeptide(L)'
;MAHLQNKRPFPKALFTQLTKPECEHFIEVLHFAAQSESVEDVKDVLTRFQTLFPFTRVIGGLAKLSRSGAFEGFTNVLNVSYPEEWIRLYWQKGYFEVDPVLQTALQKPGTQHWESTYKAANSDKQREFMAAAKEFGLGDGITTGSTDTACGVGTFCSFASAERVDAKRYMPLVEYFGYHVHLALLRTAPKSSQAVAPCVRELTLREMTILNWVRQGKTNWEIAKIMSVTERTIRFHVESIFSKLDVTSRSHAVATAIEHGLPNVV
;
A
#
# COMPACT_ATOMS: atom_id res chain seq x y z
N MET A 1 -2.44 -23.15 34.31
CA MET A 1 -2.04 -23.24 32.88
C MET A 1 -3.24 -23.30 31.90
N ALA A 2 -4.40 -22.72 32.23
CA ALA A 2 -5.61 -22.81 31.37
C ALA A 2 -5.74 -21.68 30.32
N HIS A 3 -5.10 -20.53 30.53
CA HIS A 3 -5.23 -19.36 29.64
C HIS A 3 -4.57 -19.52 28.26
N LEU A 4 -3.70 -20.52 28.06
CA LEU A 4 -3.05 -20.78 26.77
C LEU A 4 -3.86 -21.73 25.87
N GLN A 5 -4.88 -22.42 26.39
CA GLN A 5 -5.68 -23.38 25.60
C GLN A 5 -6.58 -22.70 24.56
N ASN A 6 -6.97 -21.44 24.77
CA ASN A 6 -7.77 -20.65 23.81
C ASN A 6 -6.92 -19.83 22.82
N LYS A 7 -5.59 -19.89 22.90
CA LYS A 7 -4.71 -19.19 21.94
C LYS A 7 -4.47 -20.07 20.72
N ARG A 8 -4.30 -19.46 19.54
CA ARG A 8 -3.86 -20.19 18.36
C ARG A 8 -2.53 -20.91 18.68
N PRO A 9 -2.43 -22.23 18.45
CA PRO A 9 -1.21 -22.97 18.73
C PRO A 9 -0.09 -22.50 17.80
N PHE A 10 1.15 -22.58 18.28
CA PHE A 10 2.33 -22.29 17.45
C PHE A 10 2.35 -23.23 16.23
N PRO A 11 2.45 -22.72 14.99
CA PRO A 11 2.30 -23.51 13.78
C PRO A 11 3.56 -24.32 13.46
N LYS A 12 3.87 -25.34 14.27
CA LYS A 12 5.09 -26.16 14.15
C LYS A 12 5.32 -26.72 12.74
N ALA A 13 4.24 -27.15 12.08
CA ALA A 13 4.30 -27.73 10.72
C ALA A 13 4.81 -26.74 9.66
N LEU A 14 4.69 -25.44 9.89
CA LEU A 14 5.25 -24.41 9.00
C LEU A 14 6.77 -24.50 8.95
N PHE A 15 7.40 -24.66 10.12
CA PHE A 15 8.84 -24.63 10.28
C PHE A 15 9.50 -25.97 9.89
N THR A 16 8.74 -27.06 9.84
CA THR A 16 9.28 -28.37 9.40
C THR A 16 9.62 -28.42 7.91
N GLN A 17 9.08 -27.48 7.12
CA GLN A 17 9.35 -27.38 5.68
C GLN A 17 10.50 -26.41 5.36
N LEU A 18 11.06 -25.74 6.39
CA LEU A 18 12.17 -24.81 6.25
C LEU A 18 13.49 -25.51 6.59
N THR A 19 14.54 -25.15 5.87
CA THR A 19 15.91 -25.44 6.29
C THR A 19 16.24 -24.70 7.59
N LYS A 20 17.28 -25.14 8.31
CA LYS A 20 17.70 -24.48 9.55
C LYS A 20 17.99 -22.97 9.35
N PRO A 21 18.75 -22.54 8.31
CA PRO A 21 18.98 -21.12 8.07
C PRO A 21 17.70 -20.35 7.75
N GLU A 22 16.80 -20.89 6.92
CA GLU A 22 15.50 -20.25 6.63
C GLU A 22 14.66 -20.08 7.90
N CYS A 23 14.66 -21.07 8.78
CA CYS A 23 13.94 -21.04 10.06
C CYS A 23 14.50 -19.95 10.99
N GLU A 24 15.82 -19.91 11.18
CA GLU A 24 16.50 -18.90 12.02
C GLU A 24 16.21 -17.48 11.53
N HIS A 25 16.37 -17.25 10.22
CA HIS A 25 16.11 -15.94 9.62
C HIS A 25 14.62 -15.56 9.66
N PHE A 26 13.72 -16.53 9.44
CA PHE A 26 12.29 -16.25 9.50
C PHE A 26 11.85 -15.85 10.92
N ILE A 27 12.39 -16.50 11.94
CA ILE A 27 12.16 -16.13 13.35
C ILE A 27 12.73 -14.73 13.64
N GLU A 28 13.93 -14.41 13.14
CA GLU A 28 14.54 -13.09 13.27
C GLU A 28 13.67 -11.99 12.64
N VAL A 29 13.14 -12.24 11.43
CA VAL A 29 12.23 -11.31 10.75
C VAL A 29 10.94 -11.10 11.55
N LEU A 30 10.36 -12.16 12.13
CA LEU A 30 9.18 -12.06 13.00
C LEU A 30 9.48 -11.28 14.28
N HIS A 31 10.68 -11.45 14.85
CA HIS A 31 11.13 -10.69 16.00
C HIS A 31 11.19 -9.19 15.68
N PHE A 32 11.81 -8.80 14.57
CA PHE A 32 11.87 -7.39 14.17
C PHE A 32 10.48 -6.81 13.86
N ALA A 33 9.59 -7.57 13.22
CA ALA A 33 8.19 -7.13 13.02
C ALA A 33 7.48 -6.84 14.35
N ALA A 34 7.73 -7.67 15.37
CA ALA A 34 7.16 -7.46 16.70
C ALA A 34 7.71 -6.21 17.41
N GLN A 35 8.93 -5.77 17.07
CA GLN A 35 9.62 -4.62 17.67
C GLN A 35 9.54 -3.34 16.83
N SER A 36 8.98 -3.35 15.62
CA SER A 36 8.91 -2.16 14.75
C SER A 36 8.19 -0.98 15.41
N GLU A 37 8.81 0.19 15.46
CA GLU A 37 8.23 1.43 16.01
C GLU A 37 8.12 2.54 14.97
N SER A 38 8.77 2.38 13.82
CA SER A 38 8.76 3.31 12.70
C SER A 38 8.33 2.63 11.40
N VAL A 39 7.98 3.46 10.41
CA VAL A 39 7.62 3.00 9.07
C VAL A 39 8.84 2.36 8.37
N GLU A 40 10.02 2.90 8.63
CA GLU A 40 11.31 2.40 8.17
C GLU A 40 11.57 0.97 8.69
N ASP A 41 11.27 0.69 9.96
CA ASP A 41 11.41 -0.67 10.53
C ASP A 41 10.54 -1.68 9.77
N VAL A 42 9.30 -1.31 9.43
CA VAL A 42 8.39 -2.19 8.70
C VAL A 42 8.90 -2.43 7.28
N LYS A 43 9.43 -1.39 6.63
CA LYS A 43 10.04 -1.52 5.30
C LYS A 43 11.25 -2.46 5.34
N ASP A 44 12.09 -2.38 6.36
CA ASP A 44 13.24 -3.27 6.54
C ASP A 44 12.82 -4.71 6.81
N VAL A 45 11.78 -4.92 7.63
CA VAL A 45 11.17 -6.23 7.89
C VAL A 45 10.66 -6.87 6.59
N LEU A 46 9.95 -6.12 5.76
CA LEU A 46 9.48 -6.60 4.45
C LEU A 46 10.63 -6.90 3.50
N THR A 47 11.69 -6.08 3.51
CA THR A 47 12.90 -6.29 2.71
C THR A 47 13.62 -7.59 3.10
N ARG A 48 13.80 -7.84 4.40
CA ARG A 48 14.43 -9.06 4.90
C ARG A 48 13.60 -10.30 4.56
N PHE A 49 12.27 -10.22 4.68
CA PHE A 49 11.40 -11.31 4.22
C PHE A 49 11.54 -11.57 2.72
N GLN A 50 11.64 -10.51 1.91
CA GLN A 50 11.88 -10.65 0.47
C GLN A 50 13.18 -11.40 0.18
N THR A 51 14.26 -11.12 0.91
CA THR A 51 15.56 -11.79 0.67
C THR A 51 15.57 -13.29 0.97
N LEU A 52 14.60 -13.79 1.73
CA LEU A 52 14.52 -15.20 2.12
C LEU A 52 13.80 -16.09 1.10
N PHE A 53 12.97 -15.50 0.25
CA PHE A 53 12.04 -16.22 -0.60
C PHE A 53 12.12 -15.68 -2.03
N PRO A 54 11.65 -16.43 -3.06
CA PRO A 54 11.85 -16.07 -4.47
C PRO A 54 10.95 -14.91 -4.95
N PHE A 55 10.45 -14.08 -4.04
CA PHE A 55 9.65 -12.91 -4.39
C PHE A 55 10.56 -11.79 -4.90
N THR A 56 10.29 -11.28 -6.09
CA THR A 56 11.10 -10.22 -6.71
C THR A 56 10.51 -8.83 -6.46
N ARG A 57 9.24 -8.75 -6.06
CA ARG A 57 8.49 -7.51 -5.87
C ARG A 57 7.71 -7.56 -4.56
N VAL A 58 7.86 -6.55 -3.72
CA VAL A 58 7.14 -6.43 -2.45
C VAL A 58 6.59 -5.01 -2.28
N ILE A 59 5.34 -4.93 -1.84
CA ILE A 59 4.67 -3.70 -1.42
C ILE A 59 3.73 -4.02 -0.26
N GLY A 60 3.61 -3.10 0.68
CA GLY A 60 2.62 -3.22 1.75
C GLY A 60 2.17 -1.85 2.20
N GLY A 61 1.19 -1.77 3.08
CA GLY A 61 0.75 -0.50 3.62
C GLY A 61 -0.63 -0.56 4.22
N LEU A 62 -1.17 0.63 4.49
CA LEU A 62 -2.53 0.79 4.98
C LEU A 62 -3.45 1.32 3.88
N ALA A 63 -4.72 1.01 4.05
CA ALA A 63 -5.83 1.52 3.27
C ALA A 63 -6.82 2.16 4.23
N LYS A 64 -7.42 3.27 3.82
CA LYS A 64 -8.55 3.87 4.51
C LYS A 64 -9.83 3.21 4.00
N LEU A 65 -10.69 2.81 4.93
CA LEU A 65 -11.98 2.22 4.66
C LEU A 65 -13.09 3.12 5.20
N SER A 66 -14.20 3.17 4.48
CA SER A 66 -15.43 3.78 4.97
C SER A 66 -16.05 2.92 6.08
N ARG A 67 -17.06 3.46 6.77
CA ARG A 67 -17.87 2.68 7.73
C ARG A 67 -18.60 1.49 7.08
N SER A 68 -18.82 1.53 5.76
CA SER A 68 -19.39 0.42 5.00
C SER A 68 -18.33 -0.57 4.49
N GLY A 69 -17.05 -0.37 4.83
CA GLY A 69 -15.93 -1.19 4.38
C GLY A 69 -15.45 -0.87 2.96
N ALA A 70 -15.95 0.21 2.34
CA ALA A 70 -15.53 0.61 1.01
C ALA A 70 -14.14 1.25 1.06
N PHE A 71 -13.31 0.97 0.07
CA PHE A 71 -11.99 1.60 -0.09
C PHE A 71 -12.12 3.11 -0.34
N GLU A 72 -11.46 3.93 0.47
CA GLU A 72 -11.43 5.39 0.32
C GLU A 72 -10.07 5.94 -0.13
N GLY A 73 -9.01 5.13 -0.09
CA GLY A 73 -7.67 5.54 -0.48
C GLY A 73 -6.59 4.79 0.27
N PHE A 74 -5.35 4.93 -0.20
CA PHE A 74 -4.20 4.36 0.48
C PHE A 74 -3.60 5.35 1.49
N THR A 75 -3.11 4.81 2.60
CA THR A 75 -2.41 5.56 3.65
C THR A 75 -1.11 4.84 3.96
N ASN A 76 0.01 5.56 3.98
CA ASN A 76 1.30 4.99 4.37
C ASN A 76 1.68 3.72 3.57
N VAL A 77 1.76 3.85 2.24
CA VAL A 77 2.18 2.76 1.35
C VAL A 77 3.69 2.63 1.35
N LEU A 78 4.16 1.43 1.63
CA LEU A 78 5.56 1.04 1.71
C LEU A 78 5.93 0.30 0.44
N ASN A 79 6.46 1.04 -0.53
CA ASN A 79 7.13 0.41 -1.67
C ASN A 79 8.50 -0.11 -1.24
N VAL A 80 8.68 -1.43 -1.33
CA VAL A 80 9.97 -2.10 -1.10
C VAL A 80 10.69 -2.30 -2.42
N SER A 81 10.04 -2.90 -3.41
CA SER A 81 10.70 -3.29 -4.66
C SER A 81 9.79 -3.29 -5.90
N TYR A 82 8.60 -2.69 -5.85
CA TYR A 82 7.79 -2.44 -7.04
C TYR A 82 8.44 -1.34 -7.90
N PRO A 83 8.48 -1.49 -9.25
CA PRO A 83 9.02 -0.46 -10.14
C PRO A 83 8.26 0.87 -9.98
N GLU A 84 8.97 1.99 -9.99
CA GLU A 84 8.35 3.32 -9.86
C GLU A 84 7.42 3.60 -11.05
N GLU A 85 7.80 3.16 -12.24
CA GLU A 85 7.01 3.29 -13.46
C GLU A 85 5.68 2.56 -13.35
N TRP A 86 5.67 1.38 -12.74
CA TRP A 86 4.45 0.64 -12.45
C TRP A 86 3.55 1.40 -11.49
N ILE A 87 4.12 1.94 -10.40
CA ILE A 87 3.35 2.71 -9.42
C ILE A 87 2.71 3.92 -10.09
N ARG A 88 3.47 4.67 -10.89
CA ARG A 88 2.96 5.81 -11.66
C ARG A 88 1.83 5.41 -12.61
N LEU A 89 2.00 4.32 -13.36
CA LEU A 89 0.98 3.78 -14.25
C LEU A 89 -0.28 3.37 -13.48
N TYR A 90 -0.11 2.67 -12.36
CA TYR A 90 -1.19 2.21 -11.49
C TYR A 90 -2.09 3.36 -11.03
N TRP A 91 -1.47 4.47 -10.62
CA TRP A 91 -2.18 5.69 -10.25
C TRP A 91 -2.81 6.40 -11.46
N GLN A 92 -2.05 6.60 -12.54
CA GLN A 92 -2.53 7.30 -13.74
C GLN A 92 -3.76 6.64 -14.38
N LYS A 93 -3.78 5.31 -14.38
CA LYS A 93 -4.87 4.51 -14.94
C LYS A 93 -6.02 4.26 -13.97
N GLY A 94 -5.89 4.67 -12.71
CA GLY A 94 -6.90 4.39 -11.67
C GLY A 94 -7.04 2.89 -11.37
N TYR A 95 -5.95 2.13 -11.45
CA TYR A 95 -6.00 0.67 -11.32
C TYR A 95 -6.47 0.18 -9.94
N PHE A 96 -6.39 1.01 -8.90
CA PHE A 96 -6.97 0.71 -7.59
C PHE A 96 -8.48 0.42 -7.63
N GLU A 97 -9.21 0.93 -8.63
CA GLU A 97 -10.64 0.64 -8.77
C GLU A 97 -10.92 -0.75 -9.35
N VAL A 98 -9.97 -1.31 -10.11
CA VAL A 98 -10.16 -2.53 -10.90
C VAL A 98 -9.22 -3.66 -10.50
N ASP A 99 -8.27 -3.40 -9.62
CA ASP A 99 -7.29 -4.37 -9.11
C ASP A 99 -8.01 -5.48 -8.33
N PRO A 100 -8.08 -6.71 -8.86
CA PRO A 100 -8.78 -7.81 -8.22
C PRO A 100 -8.06 -8.28 -6.95
N VAL A 101 -6.74 -8.08 -6.85
CA VAL A 101 -5.95 -8.42 -5.66
C VAL A 101 -6.32 -7.48 -4.52
N LEU A 102 -6.31 -6.17 -4.77
CA LEU A 102 -6.72 -5.18 -3.76
C LEU A 102 -8.16 -5.39 -3.32
N GLN A 103 -9.10 -5.52 -4.27
CA GLN A 103 -10.51 -5.75 -3.98
C GLN A 103 -10.72 -6.98 -3.09
N THR A 104 -10.05 -8.09 -3.43
CA THR A 104 -10.15 -9.33 -2.65
C THR A 104 -9.56 -9.17 -1.26
N ALA A 105 -8.40 -8.50 -1.13
CA ALA A 105 -7.74 -8.29 0.17
C ALA A 105 -8.59 -7.46 1.14
N LEU A 106 -9.38 -6.50 0.61
CA LEU A 106 -10.23 -5.63 1.41
C LEU A 106 -11.61 -6.25 1.72
N GLN A 107 -12.14 -7.12 0.84
CA GLN A 107 -13.43 -7.76 1.07
C GLN A 107 -13.35 -9.05 1.90
N LYS A 108 -12.24 -9.79 1.77
CA LYS A 108 -12.02 -11.08 2.42
C LYS A 108 -10.66 -11.06 3.13
N PRO A 109 -10.62 -10.64 4.41
CA PRO A 109 -9.41 -10.71 5.21
C PRO A 109 -8.82 -12.12 5.20
N GLY A 110 -7.50 -12.21 5.07
CA GLY A 110 -6.78 -13.46 4.91
C GLY A 110 -5.75 -13.37 3.80
N THR A 111 -5.22 -14.53 3.43
CA THR A 111 -4.19 -14.67 2.40
C THR A 111 -4.80 -15.21 1.12
N GLN A 112 -4.37 -14.67 -0.01
CA GLN A 112 -4.81 -15.06 -1.34
C GLN A 112 -3.61 -15.31 -2.26
N HIS A 113 -3.80 -16.18 -3.25
CA HIS A 113 -2.87 -16.45 -4.34
C HIS A 113 -3.39 -15.80 -5.62
N TRP A 114 -2.58 -14.97 -6.26
CA TRP A 114 -2.97 -14.15 -7.40
C TRP A 114 -3.47 -14.97 -8.58
N GLU A 115 -2.86 -16.11 -8.91
CA GLU A 115 -3.35 -16.99 -9.96
C GLU A 115 -4.85 -17.34 -9.78
N SER A 116 -5.28 -17.61 -8.56
CA SER A 116 -6.68 -17.91 -8.26
C SER A 116 -7.56 -16.67 -8.35
N THR A 117 -7.08 -15.53 -7.88
CA THR A 117 -7.77 -14.23 -7.95
C THR A 117 -7.94 -13.76 -9.39
N TYR A 118 -6.90 -13.88 -10.22
CA TYR A 118 -6.91 -13.53 -11.64
C TYR A 118 -7.83 -14.43 -12.46
N LYS A 119 -7.92 -15.73 -12.14
CA LYS A 119 -8.89 -16.64 -12.79
C LYS A 119 -10.35 -16.27 -12.53
N ALA A 120 -10.63 -15.64 -11.39
CA ALA A 120 -11.98 -15.18 -11.04
C ALA A 120 -12.31 -13.78 -11.61
N ALA A 121 -11.31 -13.07 -12.15
CA ALA A 121 -11.44 -11.71 -12.66
C ALA A 121 -11.79 -11.71 -14.16
N ASN A 122 -12.99 -11.22 -14.48
CA ASN A 122 -13.61 -11.46 -15.80
C ASN A 122 -13.86 -10.19 -16.62
N SER A 123 -13.60 -9.00 -16.07
CA SER A 123 -13.86 -7.73 -16.78
C SER A 123 -12.72 -7.34 -17.74
N ASP A 124 -13.03 -6.57 -18.79
CA ASP A 124 -12.03 -6.05 -19.73
C ASP A 124 -10.97 -5.19 -19.03
N LYS A 125 -11.39 -4.34 -18.09
CA LYS A 125 -10.47 -3.50 -17.31
C LYS A 125 -9.55 -4.32 -16.41
N GLN A 126 -10.04 -5.40 -15.80
CA GLN A 126 -9.20 -6.32 -15.04
C GLN A 126 -8.19 -7.03 -15.95
N ARG A 127 -8.58 -7.42 -17.17
CA ARG A 127 -7.66 -7.99 -18.15
C ARG A 127 -6.56 -7.01 -18.57
N GLU A 128 -6.90 -5.75 -18.83
CA GLU A 128 -5.91 -4.70 -19.10
C GLU A 128 -4.94 -4.54 -17.92
N PHE A 129 -5.46 -4.46 -16.70
CA PHE A 129 -4.66 -4.38 -15.48
C PHE A 129 -3.68 -5.56 -15.36
N MET A 130 -4.16 -6.80 -15.50
CA MET A 130 -3.34 -8.01 -15.38
C MET A 130 -2.26 -8.08 -16.48
N ALA A 131 -2.59 -7.69 -17.71
CA ALA A 131 -1.63 -7.63 -18.80
C ALA A 131 -0.52 -6.62 -18.52
N ALA A 132 -0.89 -5.41 -18.09
CA ALA A 132 0.08 -4.38 -17.72
C ALA A 132 0.94 -4.81 -16.52
N ALA A 133 0.35 -5.33 -15.44
CA ALA A 133 1.06 -5.80 -14.25
C ALA A 133 2.16 -6.82 -14.61
N LYS A 134 1.84 -7.76 -15.50
CA LYS A 134 2.78 -8.80 -15.95
C LYS A 134 4.03 -8.22 -16.62
N GLU A 135 3.90 -7.14 -17.40
CA GLU A 135 5.05 -6.49 -18.06
C GLU A 135 6.06 -5.89 -17.06
N PHE A 136 5.60 -5.53 -15.85
CA PHE A 136 6.45 -5.01 -14.77
C PHE A 136 6.96 -6.10 -13.80
N GLY A 137 6.77 -7.38 -14.16
CA GLY A 137 7.18 -8.52 -13.32
C GLY A 137 6.23 -8.78 -12.15
N LEU A 138 4.96 -8.40 -12.28
CA LEU A 138 3.89 -8.67 -11.32
C LEU A 138 2.94 -9.71 -11.93
N GLY A 139 3.49 -10.87 -12.30
CA GLY A 139 2.76 -11.92 -13.03
C GLY A 139 1.99 -12.87 -12.11
N ASP A 140 2.56 -13.20 -10.95
CA ASP A 140 1.93 -14.00 -9.90
C ASP A 140 2.40 -13.53 -8.53
N GLY A 141 1.71 -13.92 -7.47
CA GLY A 141 2.04 -13.44 -6.13
C GLY A 141 1.08 -13.92 -5.05
N ILE A 142 1.43 -13.59 -3.81
CA ILE A 142 0.64 -13.87 -2.63
C ILE A 142 0.40 -12.55 -1.92
N THR A 143 -0.86 -12.26 -1.62
CA THR A 143 -1.24 -11.08 -0.84
C THR A 143 -1.92 -11.52 0.43
N THR A 144 -1.52 -10.93 1.55
CA THR A 144 -2.24 -11.03 2.82
C THR A 144 -2.89 -9.68 3.11
N GLY A 145 -4.18 -9.70 3.43
CA GLY A 145 -4.96 -8.53 3.79
C GLY A 145 -5.61 -8.71 5.16
N SER A 146 -5.75 -7.62 5.90
CA SER A 146 -6.57 -7.55 7.10
C SER A 146 -7.39 -6.27 7.08
N THR A 147 -8.60 -6.29 7.60
CA THR A 147 -9.43 -5.10 7.69
C THR A 147 -10.07 -4.99 9.05
N ASP A 148 -10.06 -3.80 9.60
CA ASP A 148 -10.87 -3.40 10.74
C ASP A 148 -11.82 -2.28 10.28
N THR A 149 -13.04 -2.66 9.92
CA THR A 149 -14.08 -1.73 9.46
C THR A 149 -14.57 -0.81 10.58
N ALA A 150 -14.47 -1.22 11.84
CA ALA A 150 -14.83 -0.37 12.98
C ALA A 150 -13.83 0.78 13.14
N CYS A 151 -12.54 0.50 12.91
CA CYS A 151 -11.49 1.52 12.89
C CYS A 151 -11.35 2.24 11.54
N GLY A 152 -12.02 1.76 10.48
CA GLY A 152 -11.93 2.34 9.13
C GLY A 152 -10.55 2.14 8.49
N VAL A 153 -9.85 1.06 8.83
CA VAL A 153 -8.48 0.79 8.36
C VAL A 153 -8.38 -0.62 7.79
N GLY A 154 -7.73 -0.73 6.63
CA GLY A 154 -7.25 -1.98 6.07
C GLY A 154 -5.72 -2.00 6.05
N THR A 155 -5.13 -3.19 6.09
CA THR A 155 -3.71 -3.43 5.85
C THR A 155 -3.57 -4.47 4.76
N PHE A 156 -2.54 -4.33 3.94
CA PHE A 156 -2.21 -5.30 2.91
C PHE A 156 -0.71 -5.43 2.77
N CYS A 157 -0.25 -6.62 2.39
CA CYS A 157 1.12 -6.91 2.01
C CYS A 157 1.09 -7.88 0.84
N SER A 158 1.75 -7.51 -0.25
CA SER A 158 1.80 -8.24 -1.51
C SER A 158 3.25 -8.64 -1.81
N PHE A 159 3.44 -9.93 -2.04
CA PHE A 159 4.72 -10.55 -2.39
C PHE A 159 4.58 -11.20 -3.77
N ALA A 160 5.23 -10.62 -4.77
CA ALA A 160 4.99 -10.92 -6.17
C ALA A 160 6.27 -11.30 -6.91
N SER A 161 6.08 -11.99 -8.03
CA SER A 161 7.13 -12.35 -8.96
C SER A 161 6.62 -12.35 -10.40
N ALA A 162 7.56 -12.29 -11.35
CA ALA A 162 7.25 -12.42 -12.77
C ALA A 162 6.82 -13.85 -13.13
N GLU A 163 7.41 -14.83 -12.43
CA GLU A 163 7.14 -16.26 -12.58
C GLU A 163 6.11 -16.75 -11.55
N ARG A 164 5.58 -17.95 -11.80
CA ARG A 164 4.60 -18.59 -10.93
C ARG A 164 5.18 -18.86 -9.55
N VAL A 165 4.41 -18.55 -8.52
CA VAL A 165 4.80 -18.77 -7.12
C VAL A 165 4.31 -20.14 -6.66
N ASP A 166 5.14 -20.87 -5.90
CA ASP A 166 4.72 -22.08 -5.19
C ASP A 166 3.82 -21.71 -4.00
N ALA A 167 2.54 -21.51 -4.27
CA ALA A 167 1.56 -21.13 -3.26
C ALA A 167 1.43 -22.17 -2.14
N LYS A 168 1.65 -23.47 -2.41
CA LYS A 168 1.56 -24.51 -1.37
C LYS A 168 2.65 -24.33 -0.30
N ARG A 169 3.85 -23.95 -0.73
CA ARG A 169 4.98 -23.69 0.17
C ARG A 169 4.87 -22.32 0.85
N TYR A 170 4.60 -21.27 0.10
CA TYR A 170 4.77 -19.90 0.59
C TYR A 170 3.53 -19.27 1.21
N MET A 171 2.32 -19.71 0.85
CA MET A 171 1.08 -19.11 1.36
C MET A 171 0.94 -19.23 2.89
N PRO A 172 1.25 -20.38 3.54
CA PRO A 172 1.24 -20.48 5.00
C PRO A 172 2.28 -19.58 5.67
N LEU A 173 3.44 -19.36 5.03
CA LEU A 173 4.51 -18.50 5.55
C LEU A 173 4.08 -17.03 5.50
N VAL A 174 3.55 -16.59 4.34
CA VAL A 174 3.03 -15.23 4.16
C VAL A 174 1.84 -14.97 5.07
N GLU A 175 0.96 -15.95 5.29
CA GLU A 175 -0.16 -15.81 6.23
C GLU A 175 0.32 -15.61 7.66
N TYR A 176 1.26 -16.43 8.12
CA TYR A 176 1.80 -16.31 9.47
C TYR A 176 2.57 -15.00 9.66
N PHE A 177 3.46 -14.67 8.72
CA PHE A 177 4.19 -13.40 8.70
C PHE A 177 3.26 -12.18 8.65
N GLY A 178 2.21 -12.26 7.82
CA GLY A 178 1.21 -11.23 7.64
C GLY A 178 0.60 -10.79 8.96
N TYR A 179 0.29 -11.70 9.88
CA TYR A 179 -0.23 -11.34 11.20
C TYR A 179 0.69 -10.37 11.95
N HIS A 180 2.00 -10.60 11.93
CA HIS A 180 2.98 -9.75 12.61
C HIS A 180 3.18 -8.42 11.90
N VAL A 181 3.25 -8.43 10.56
CA VAL A 181 3.41 -7.21 9.78
C VAL A 181 2.18 -6.32 9.83
N HIS A 182 0.97 -6.87 9.79
CA HIS A 182 -0.26 -6.08 9.93
C HIS A 182 -0.30 -5.35 11.26
N LEU A 183 0.11 -6.00 12.36
CA LEU A 183 0.24 -5.34 13.67
C LEU A 183 1.34 -4.27 13.67
N ALA A 184 2.47 -4.51 13.00
CA ALA A 184 3.53 -3.52 12.85
C ALA A 184 3.07 -2.30 12.03
N LEU A 185 2.38 -2.51 10.91
CA LEU A 185 1.78 -1.45 10.08
C LEU A 185 0.79 -0.61 10.89
N LEU A 186 -0.06 -1.23 11.71
CA LEU A 186 -1.01 -0.51 12.57
C LEU A 186 -0.30 0.27 13.68
N ARG A 187 0.74 -0.29 14.30
CA ARG A 187 1.52 0.36 15.38
C ARG A 187 2.28 1.59 14.89
N THR A 188 2.78 1.51 13.66
CA THR A 188 3.60 2.54 13.00
C THR A 188 2.77 3.47 12.12
N ALA A 189 1.45 3.25 12.06
CA ALA A 189 0.55 4.15 11.37
C ALA A 189 0.66 5.55 11.98
N PRO A 190 0.66 6.63 11.18
CA PRO A 190 0.74 7.98 11.69
C PRO A 190 -0.35 8.23 12.74
N LYS A 191 0.05 8.60 13.97
CA LYS A 191 -0.88 8.90 15.07
C LYS A 191 -1.80 10.11 14.80
N SER A 192 -1.68 10.75 13.64
CA SER A 192 -2.56 11.82 13.14
C SER A 192 -3.68 11.33 12.22
N SER A 193 -3.93 10.03 12.09
CA SER A 193 -5.06 9.52 11.29
C SER A 193 -6.44 9.71 11.96
N GLN A 194 -6.73 10.93 12.43
CA GLN A 194 -8.09 11.45 12.35
C GLN A 194 -8.25 11.98 10.93
N ALA A 195 -9.07 11.26 10.15
CA ALA A 195 -9.66 11.67 8.88
C ALA A 195 -8.90 12.74 8.07
N VAL A 196 -8.37 12.35 6.89
CA VAL A 196 -8.18 13.29 5.76
C VAL A 196 -9.32 14.30 5.77
N ALA A 197 -9.00 15.56 6.07
CA ALA A 197 -10.00 16.58 6.28
C ALA A 197 -10.86 16.72 5.00
N PRO A 198 -12.17 16.97 5.11
CA PRO A 198 -13.07 17.08 3.95
C PRO A 198 -12.53 17.99 2.84
N CYS A 199 -11.83 19.07 3.22
CA CYS A 199 -11.17 20.00 2.31
C CYS A 199 -10.17 19.36 1.34
N VAL A 200 -9.46 18.30 1.76
CA VAL A 200 -8.50 17.57 0.90
C VAL A 200 -9.22 16.65 -0.07
N ARG A 201 -10.41 16.12 0.28
CA ARG A 201 -11.23 15.28 -0.62
C ARG A 201 -11.86 16.09 -1.77
N GLU A 202 -12.00 17.40 -1.62
CA GLU A 202 -12.56 18.28 -2.66
C GLU A 202 -11.54 18.67 -3.74
N LEU A 203 -10.26 18.37 -3.53
CA LEU A 203 -9.23 18.58 -4.54
C LEU A 203 -9.43 17.62 -5.72
N THR A 204 -9.50 18.19 -6.92
CA THR A 204 -9.48 17.43 -8.15
C THR A 204 -8.11 16.79 -8.36
N LEU A 205 -8.04 15.75 -9.18
CA LEU A 205 -6.79 15.06 -9.51
C LEU A 205 -5.70 16.04 -10.05
N ARG A 206 -6.12 17.03 -10.83
CA ARG A 206 -5.24 18.07 -11.38
C ARG A 206 -4.67 18.96 -10.28
N GLU A 207 -5.51 19.35 -9.32
CA GLU A 207 -5.13 20.19 -8.18
C GLU A 207 -4.22 19.43 -7.21
N MET A 208 -4.50 18.14 -6.97
CA MET A 208 -3.66 17.27 -6.16
C MET A 208 -2.25 17.11 -6.75
N THR A 209 -2.17 16.96 -8.08
CA THR A 209 -0.89 16.90 -8.81
C THR A 209 -0.10 18.20 -8.67
N ILE A 210 -0.77 19.34 -8.83
CA ILE A 210 -0.15 20.66 -8.69
C ILE A 210 0.35 20.86 -7.26
N LEU A 211 -0.45 20.48 -6.25
CA LEU A 211 -0.08 20.58 -4.85
C LEU A 211 1.14 19.70 -4.49
N ASN A 212 1.27 18.52 -5.10
CA ASN A 212 2.48 17.69 -4.95
C ASN A 212 3.73 18.36 -5.54
N TRP A 213 3.63 19.02 -6.69
CA TRP A 213 4.77 19.79 -7.22
C TRP A 213 5.09 21.03 -6.37
N VAL A 214 4.06 21.70 -5.82
CA VAL A 214 4.23 22.81 -4.87
C VAL A 214 4.97 22.33 -3.62
N ARG A 215 4.61 21.15 -3.09
CA ARG A 215 5.29 20.50 -1.96
C ARG A 215 6.76 20.22 -2.25
N GLN A 216 7.10 19.89 -3.49
CA GLN A 216 8.49 19.71 -3.94
C GLN A 216 9.23 21.04 -4.20
N GLY A 217 8.62 22.17 -3.88
CA GLY A 217 9.22 23.50 -4.03
C GLY A 217 9.18 24.06 -5.45
N LYS A 218 8.43 23.45 -6.38
CA LYS A 218 8.32 23.95 -7.75
C LYS A 218 7.52 25.25 -7.82
N THR A 219 7.98 26.17 -8.65
CA THR A 219 7.29 27.43 -8.99
C THR A 219 6.16 27.18 -9.99
N ASN A 220 5.19 28.10 -10.09
CA ASN A 220 4.09 27.97 -11.05
C ASN A 220 4.58 27.82 -12.50
N TRP A 221 5.67 28.52 -12.84
CA TRP A 221 6.31 28.43 -14.15
C TRP A 221 6.90 27.03 -14.39
N GLU A 222 7.64 26.47 -13.43
CA GLU A 222 8.18 25.11 -13.54
C GLU A 222 7.06 24.06 -13.65
N ILE A 223 6.03 24.17 -12.82
CA ILE A 223 4.86 23.28 -12.88
C ILE A 223 4.17 23.38 -14.23
N ALA A 224 4.04 24.58 -14.79
CA ALA A 224 3.46 24.81 -16.10
C ALA A 224 4.26 24.11 -17.20
N LYS A 225 5.60 24.14 -17.12
CA LYS A 225 6.49 23.39 -18.01
C LYS A 225 6.35 21.88 -17.84
N ILE A 226 6.34 21.38 -16.60
CA ILE A 226 6.19 19.95 -16.29
C ILE A 226 4.85 19.42 -16.83
N MET A 227 3.77 20.19 -16.65
CA MET A 227 2.41 19.76 -17.00
C MET A 227 1.96 20.19 -18.40
N SER A 228 2.86 20.78 -19.20
CA SER A 228 2.61 21.28 -20.56
C SER A 228 1.38 22.19 -20.68
N VAL A 229 1.24 23.13 -19.74
CA VAL A 229 0.16 24.14 -19.72
C VAL A 229 0.72 25.54 -19.51
N THR A 230 -0.14 26.56 -19.53
CA THR A 230 0.28 27.94 -19.24
C THR A 230 0.45 28.16 -17.74
N GLU A 231 1.35 29.06 -17.35
CA GLU A 231 1.51 29.48 -15.96
C GLU A 231 0.21 30.08 -15.39
N ARG A 232 -0.58 30.76 -16.23
CA ARG A 232 -1.91 31.27 -15.87
C ARG A 232 -2.86 30.15 -15.44
N THR A 233 -2.84 29.01 -16.14
CA THR A 233 -3.64 27.83 -15.80
C THR A 233 -3.22 27.24 -14.46
N ILE A 234 -1.91 27.17 -14.17
CA ILE A 234 -1.41 26.69 -12.87
C ILE A 234 -1.83 27.63 -11.75
N ARG A 235 -1.70 28.95 -11.93
CA ARG A 235 -2.13 29.94 -10.93
C ARG A 235 -3.61 29.77 -10.57
N PHE A 236 -4.48 29.59 -11.57
CA PHE A 236 -5.90 29.34 -11.35
C PHE A 236 -6.15 28.10 -10.47
N HIS A 237 -5.47 26.99 -10.76
CA HIS A 237 -5.59 25.78 -9.94
C HIS A 237 -5.00 25.96 -8.52
N VAL A 238 -3.90 26.71 -8.37
CA VAL A 238 -3.32 27.03 -7.05
C VAL A 238 -4.30 27.87 -6.21
N GLU A 239 -4.96 28.84 -6.81
CA GLU A 239 -6.01 29.64 -6.13
C GLU A 239 -7.21 28.78 -5.74
N SER A 240 -7.62 27.85 -6.62
CA SER A 240 -8.68 26.87 -6.30
C SER A 240 -8.28 25.93 -5.16
N ILE A 241 -7.03 25.46 -5.13
CA ILE A 241 -6.49 24.66 -4.02
C ILE A 241 -6.53 25.44 -2.70
N PHE A 242 -6.12 26.70 -2.73
CA PHE A 242 -6.11 27.56 -1.55
C PHE A 242 -7.52 27.76 -1.00
N SER A 243 -8.48 28.03 -1.89
CA SER A 243 -9.88 28.16 -1.51
C SER A 243 -10.46 26.86 -0.93
N LYS A 244 -10.11 25.70 -1.51
CA LYS A 244 -10.61 24.40 -1.04
C LYS A 244 -9.99 23.96 0.27
N LEU A 245 -8.73 24.30 0.51
CA LEU A 245 -8.00 23.99 1.74
C LEU A 245 -8.19 25.05 2.84
N ASP A 246 -8.91 26.15 2.57
CA ASP A 246 -9.08 27.31 3.45
C ASP A 246 -7.74 27.90 3.93
N VAL A 247 -6.82 28.11 2.99
CA VAL A 247 -5.47 28.64 3.23
C VAL A 247 -5.17 29.84 2.34
N THR A 248 -4.21 30.65 2.78
CA THR A 248 -3.86 31.92 2.09
C THR A 248 -2.45 31.93 1.51
N SER A 249 -1.64 30.89 1.73
CA SER A 249 -0.25 30.84 1.24
C SER A 249 0.17 29.45 0.79
N ARG A 250 1.20 29.39 -0.08
CA ARG A 250 1.77 28.14 -0.59
C ARG A 250 2.31 27.26 0.54
N SER A 251 3.06 27.85 1.47
CA SER A 251 3.64 27.13 2.59
C SER A 251 2.56 26.59 3.52
N HIS A 252 1.49 27.36 3.76
CA HIS A 252 0.34 26.90 4.54
C HIS A 252 -0.37 25.74 3.81
N ALA A 253 -0.63 25.85 2.50
CA ALA A 253 -1.23 24.77 1.71
C ALA A 253 -0.40 23.47 1.77
N VAL A 254 0.93 23.56 1.73
CA VAL A 254 1.83 22.39 1.87
C VAL A 254 1.79 21.82 3.29
N ALA A 255 1.80 22.66 4.32
CA ALA A 255 1.70 22.22 5.71
C ALA A 255 0.36 21.50 5.96
N THR A 256 -0.75 22.10 5.56
CA THR A 256 -2.12 21.54 5.61
C THR A 256 -2.21 20.23 4.83
N ALA A 257 -1.53 20.15 3.68
CA ALA A 257 -1.49 18.93 2.89
C ALA A 257 -0.79 17.77 3.61
N ILE A 258 0.36 18.05 4.22
CA ILE A 258 1.13 17.06 4.99
C ILE A 258 0.35 16.64 6.24
N GLU A 259 -0.23 17.60 6.96
CA GLU A 259 -1.02 17.38 8.17
C GLU A 259 -2.25 16.51 7.91
N HIS A 260 -2.92 16.69 6.78
CA HIS A 260 -4.13 15.95 6.40
C HIS A 260 -3.88 14.74 5.49
N GLY A 261 -2.63 14.28 5.37
CA GLY A 261 -2.31 12.98 4.78
C GLY A 261 -2.40 12.91 3.26
N LEU A 262 -2.10 13.99 2.54
CA LEU A 262 -1.95 13.94 1.08
C LEU A 262 -0.88 12.92 0.69
N PRO A 263 -1.23 11.86 -0.07
CA PRO A 263 -0.27 10.83 -0.45
C PRO A 263 0.85 11.42 -1.30
N ASN A 264 2.08 11.06 -0.96
CA ASN A 264 3.25 11.32 -1.77
C ASN A 264 3.10 10.53 -3.09
N VAL A 265 2.74 11.22 -4.16
CA VAL A 265 2.78 10.66 -5.51
C VAL A 265 3.98 11.30 -6.20
N VAL A 266 5.08 10.55 -6.24
CA VAL A 266 6.33 10.88 -6.97
C VAL A 266 6.38 10.06 -8.26
#